data_AF-A0A4Q3G2H6-F1
#
_entry.id   AF-A0A4Q3G2H6-F1
#
_cell.length_a   1.000
_cell.length_b   1.000
_cell.length_c   1.000
_cell.angle_alpha   90.00
_cell.angle_beta   90.00
_cell.angle_gamma   90.00
#
_symmetry.space_group_name_H-M   'P 1'
#
loop_
_entity.id
_entity.type
_entity.pdbx_description
1 polymer ?
#
loop_
_entity_poly.entity_id
_entity_poly.type
_entity_poly.pdbx_seq_one_letter_code
_entity_poly.pdbx_strand_id
1 'polypeptide(L)' 'MMMLAAVVMLAGLCIGSGPARADFRLCNNTSSRVGIALGYKDAEGWVTEGWWNVSARSCETLLRGTLVARYYYIYAIDYD' A
#
# COMPACT_ATOMS: atom_id res chain seq x y z
N MET A 1 14.22 15.64 -40.31
CA MET A 1 14.71 14.37 -39.74
C MET A 1 14.82 14.43 -38.21
N MET A 2 15.56 15.38 -37.61
CA MET A 2 15.76 15.50 -36.15
C MET A 2 14.44 15.53 -35.33
N MET A 3 13.44 16.25 -35.83
CA MET A 3 12.15 16.44 -35.17
C MET A 3 11.31 15.16 -35.10
N LEU A 4 11.45 14.27 -36.11
CA LEU A 4 10.73 12.99 -36.16
C LEU A 4 11.30 12.00 -35.14
N ALA A 5 12.63 12.00 -34.97
CA ALA A 5 13.31 11.16 -33.98
C ALA A 5 12.92 11.54 -32.54
N ALA A 6 12.75 12.84 -32.26
CA ALA A 6 12.31 13.32 -30.95
C ALA A 6 10.87 12.86 -30.62
N VAL A 7 9.96 12.91 -31.60
CA VAL A 7 8.56 12.45 -31.42
C VAL A 7 8.50 10.94 -31.19
N VAL A 8 9.30 10.16 -31.92
CA VAL A 8 9.37 8.69 -31.74
C VAL A 8 9.93 8.32 -30.37
N MET A 9 10.97 9.02 -29.88
CA MET A 9 11.49 8.79 -28.53
C MET A 9 10.46 9.13 -27.45
N LEU A 10 9.78 10.27 -27.57
CA LEU A 10 8.78 10.72 -26.60
C LEU A 10 7.58 9.77 -26.54
N ALA A 11 7.14 9.25 -27.69
CA ALA A 11 6.09 8.25 -27.77
C ALA A 11 6.51 6.91 -27.13
N GLY A 12 7.78 6.51 -27.27
CA GLY A 12 8.32 5.28 -26.65
C GLY A 12 8.29 5.29 -25.13
N LEU A 13 8.49 6.45 -24.49
CA LEU A 13 8.46 6.61 -23.03
C LEU A 13 7.09 6.31 -22.41
N CYS A 14 6.00 6.53 -23.15
CA CYS A 14 4.63 6.34 -22.65
C CYS A 14 4.15 4.88 -22.69
N ILE A 15 4.87 3.98 -23.37
CA ILE A 15 4.44 2.58 -23.60
C ILE A 15 4.82 1.67 -22.41
N GLY A 16 5.72 2.13 -21.51
CA GLY A 16 6.28 1.35 -20.42
C GLY A 16 5.54 1.41 -19.08
N SER A 17 4.37 2.04 -18.97
CA SER A 17 3.66 2.15 -17.68
C SER A 17 2.95 0.83 -17.33
N GLY A 18 3.58 0.02 -16.48
CA GLY A 18 2.91 -1.12 -15.85
C GLY A 18 1.84 -0.70 -14.84
N PRO A 19 0.93 -1.60 -14.45
CA PRO A 19 -0.09 -1.30 -13.44
C PRO A 19 0.57 -0.92 -12.11
N ALA A 20 0.16 0.23 -11.56
CA ALA A 20 0.60 0.66 -10.25
C ALA A 20 -0.01 -0.25 -9.18
N ARG A 21 0.83 -0.88 -8.36
CA ARG A 21 0.38 -1.63 -7.18
C ARG A 21 0.22 -0.67 -6.02
N ALA A 22 -0.99 -0.53 -5.52
CA ALA A 22 -1.33 0.40 -4.45
C ALA A 22 -1.60 -0.32 -3.11
N ASP A 23 -1.09 -1.54 -2.92
CA ASP A 23 -1.34 -2.30 -1.70
C ASP A 23 -0.90 -1.53 -0.44
N PHE A 24 -1.72 -1.56 0.60
CA PHE A 24 -1.37 -0.95 1.89
C PHE A 24 -0.53 -1.92 2.71
N ARG A 25 0.78 -1.68 2.73
CA ARG A 25 1.76 -2.52 3.45
C ARG A 25 2.24 -1.83 4.72
N LEU A 26 2.24 -2.57 5.81
CA LEU A 26 2.77 -2.13 7.10
C LEU A 26 3.99 -2.97 7.47
N CYS A 27 5.07 -2.30 7.89
CA CYS A 27 6.30 -2.91 8.35
C CYS A 27 6.46 -2.77 9.87
N ASN A 28 6.54 -3.90 10.58
CA ASN A 28 6.89 -3.93 11.99
C ASN A 28 8.42 -3.85 12.13
N ASN A 29 8.93 -2.65 12.41
CA ASN A 29 10.36 -2.42 12.64
C ASN A 29 10.80 -2.62 14.09
N THR A 30 9.91 -3.07 14.96
CA THR A 30 10.21 -3.34 16.37
C THR A 30 10.90 -4.71 16.54
N SER A 31 11.31 -5.02 17.77
CA SER A 31 11.86 -6.33 18.15
C SER A 31 10.82 -7.38 18.49
N SER A 32 9.57 -6.97 18.69
CA SER A 32 8.50 -7.78 19.26
C SER A 32 7.43 -8.07 18.22
N ARG A 33 6.55 -9.04 18.47
CA ARG A 33 5.37 -9.24 17.63
C ARG A 33 4.33 -8.19 17.97
N VAL A 34 3.73 -7.58 16.94
CA VAL A 34 2.66 -6.59 17.12
C VAL A 34 1.33 -7.10 16.58
N GLY A 35 0.26 -6.87 17.34
CA GLY A 35 -1.12 -7.00 16.90
C GLY A 35 -1.61 -5.70 16.30
N ILE A 36 -2.35 -5.75 15.19
CA ILE A 36 -2.76 -4.56 14.45
C ILE A 36 -4.26 -4.53 14.25
N ALA A 37 -4.84 -3.37 14.54
CA ALA A 37 -6.17 -2.98 14.10
C ALA A 37 -6.09 -1.83 13.08
N LEU A 38 -6.93 -1.91 12.04
CA LEU A 38 -7.01 -0.99 10.92
C LEU A 38 -8.45 -0.48 10.78
N GLY A 39 -8.61 0.84 10.84
CA GLY A 39 -9.85 1.53 10.49
C GLY A 39 -9.72 2.24 9.16
N TYR A 40 -10.64 2.00 8.22
CA TYR A 40 -10.64 2.65 6.90
C TYR A 40 -12.05 2.92 6.40
N LYS A 41 -12.17 3.83 5.42
CA LYS A 41 -13.44 4.11 4.76
C LYS A 41 -13.52 3.36 3.44
N ASP A 42 -14.62 2.67 3.18
CA ASP A 42 -14.92 2.05 1.90
C ASP A 42 -16.12 2.72 1.22
N ALA A 43 -16.72 2.04 0.24
CA ALA A 43 -17.88 2.54 -0.48
C ALA A 43 -19.16 2.60 0.38
N GLU A 44 -19.26 1.77 1.42
CA GLU A 44 -20.45 1.57 2.26
C GLU A 44 -20.36 2.33 3.58
N GLY A 45 -19.16 2.62 4.08
CA GLY A 45 -18.97 3.35 5.32
C GLY A 45 -17.58 3.20 5.92
N TRP A 46 -17.52 3.25 7.25
CA TRP A 46 -16.30 2.98 8.03
C TRP A 46 -16.24 1.50 8.40
N VAL A 47 -15.10 0.88 8.13
CA VAL A 47 -14.78 -0.51 8.47
C VAL A 47 -13.62 -0.52 9.45
N THR A 48 -13.68 -1.43 10.43
CA THR A 48 -12.60 -1.66 11.40
C THR A 48 -12.27 -3.15 11.47
N GLU A 49 -11.00 -3.45 11.28
CA GLU A 49 -10.44 -4.81 11.17
C GLU A 49 -9.30 -4.97 12.19
N GLY A 50 -9.04 -6.17 12.70
CA GLY A 50 -8.15 -6.35 13.88
C GLY A 50 -7.47 -7.70 14.01
N TRP A 51 -7.32 -8.43 12.90
CA TRP A 51 -6.88 -9.84 12.94
C TRP A 51 -5.40 -10.05 12.58
N TRP A 52 -4.64 -9.00 12.26
CA TRP A 52 -3.25 -9.17 11.83
C TRP A 52 -2.29 -9.23 13.01
N ASN A 53 -1.43 -10.23 12.97
CA ASN A 53 -0.28 -10.38 13.86
C ASN A 53 0.98 -10.31 13.01
N VAL A 54 1.76 -9.24 13.18
CA VAL A 54 2.96 -8.99 12.37
C VAL A 54 4.19 -9.29 13.21
N SER A 55 4.98 -10.27 12.76
CA SER A 55 6.23 -10.67 13.38
C SER A 55 7.23 -9.51 13.45
N ALA A 56 8.19 -9.61 14.37
CA ALA A 56 9.30 -8.68 14.46
C ALA A 56 10.06 -8.59 13.12
N ARG A 57 10.43 -7.37 12.72
CA ARG A 57 11.19 -7.09 11.49
C ARG A 57 10.56 -7.64 10.21
N SER A 58 9.25 -7.87 10.18
CA SER A 58 8.51 -8.29 8.98
C SER A 58 7.53 -7.22 8.51
N CYS A 59 7.05 -7.35 7.28
CA CYS A 59 6.05 -6.46 6.72
C CYS A 59 4.90 -7.26 6.12
N GLU A 60 3.68 -6.87 6.44
CA GLU A 60 2.45 -7.50 5.96
C GLU A 60 1.60 -6.54 5.13
N THR A 61 0.83 -7.12 4.20
CA THR A 61 -0.15 -6.36 3.41
C THR A 61 -1.48 -6.40 4.13
N LEU A 62 -1.91 -5.26 4.67
CA LEU A 62 -3.16 -5.18 5.42
C LEU A 62 -4.36 -5.02 4.46
N LEU A 63 -4.20 -4.23 3.40
CA LEU A 63 -5.21 -4.10 2.34
C LEU A 63 -4.58 -4.33 0.97
N ARG A 64 -5.28 -5.12 0.15
CA ARG A 64 -4.86 -5.42 -1.23
C ARG A 64 -5.64 -4.59 -2.23
N GLY A 65 -4.98 -4.22 -3.31
CA GLY A 65 -5.58 -3.50 -4.43
C GLY A 65 -5.59 -1.98 -4.23
N THR A 66 -6.57 -1.32 -4.85
CA THR A 66 -6.62 0.14 -4.94
C THR A 66 -7.11 0.76 -3.63
N LEU A 67 -6.34 1.68 -3.08
CA LEU A 67 -6.72 2.45 -1.89
C LEU A 67 -7.64 3.60 -2.29
N VAL A 68 -8.89 3.52 -1.84
CA VAL A 68 -9.95 4.50 -2.15
C VAL A 68 -10.11 5.56 -1.07
N ALA A 69 -9.54 5.35 0.12
CA ALA A 69 -9.62 6.30 1.22
C ALA A 69 -8.39 7.22 1.27
N ARG A 70 -8.59 8.44 1.76
CA ARG A 70 -7.48 9.35 2.08
C ARG A 70 -6.80 9.02 3.40
N TYR A 71 -7.56 8.48 4.36
CA TYR A 71 -7.11 8.22 5.72
C TYR A 71 -7.33 6.76 6.09
N TYR A 72 -6.29 6.19 6.69
CA TYR A 72 -6.25 4.84 7.25
C TYR A 72 -5.74 5.00 8.69
N TYR A 73 -6.54 4.57 9.67
CA TYR A 73 -6.19 4.65 11.08
C TYR A 73 -5.63 3.33 11.53
N ILE A 74 -4.44 3.36 12.11
CA ILE A 74 -3.76 2.17 12.60
C ILE A 74 -3.65 2.26 14.11
N TYR A 75 -4.02 1.17 14.78
CA TYR A 75 -3.70 0.94 16.18
C TYR A 75 -2.88 -0.34 16.29
N ALA A 76 -1.74 -0.28 16.98
CA ALA A 76 -0.84 -1.40 17.15
C ALA A 76 -0.56 -1.64 18.64
N ILE A 77 -0.56 -2.91 19.05
CA ILE A 77 -0.22 -3.34 20.40
C ILE A 77 0.99 -4.26 20.33
N ASP A 78 1.95 -4.05 21.24
CA ASP A 78 3.01 -5.02 21.48
C ASP A 78 2.42 -6.21 22.26
N TYR A 79 2.80 -7.43 21.87
CA TYR A 79 2.38 -8.65 22.58
C TYR A 79 3.42 -9.16 23.58
N ASP A 80 4.64 -8.63 23.54
CA ASP A 80 5.72 -8.98 24.46
C ASP A 80 5.82 -8.00 25.65
#